data_AF-A0A962NHB8-F1
#
_entry.id   AF-A0A962NHB8-F1
#
_cell.length_a   1.000
_cell.length_b   1.000
_cell.length_c   1.000
_cell.angle_alpha   90.00
_cell.angle_beta   90.00
_cell.angle_gamma   90.00
#
_symmetry.space_group_name_H-M   'P 1'
#
loop_
_entity.id
_entity.type
_entity.pdbx_description
1 polymer ?
#
loop_
_entity_poly.entity_id
_entity_poly.type
_entity_poly.pdbx_seq_one_letter_code
_entity_poly.pdbx_strand_id
1 'polypeptide(L)'
;SGDAMRLVRDLFHVLFWLARTYTRESDPKSIVAEWDEKQVPVLVRADEATAATRDQLKKQEASFREQIGQLHASLEEREARIAEQTATLAEREALLAQVDGELAARRAELAEAKAANIAVPDSHDYNEADTRKHFIDVLLREAGWDIGRNAAIEVPLVGMPNEQGEGFADYVLYGTNGKPAAVVEAKRSFADPDVGRQQAKLYADCLEQMTGQRPLIFYTNGHSTWLWDDQRAPPREVQGF
;
A
#
# COMPACT_ATOMS: atom_id res chain seq x y z
N SER A 1 50.72 6.14 -65.03
CA SER A 1 50.47 5.81 -63.60
C SER A 1 49.34 6.65 -62.98
N GLY A 2 49.00 7.85 -63.48
CA GLY A 2 47.89 8.66 -62.93
C GLY A 2 46.46 8.15 -63.17
N ASP A 3 46.19 7.49 -64.29
CA ASP A 3 44.82 7.04 -64.62
C ASP A 3 44.28 5.95 -63.69
N ALA A 4 45.14 5.04 -63.24
CA ALA A 4 44.76 3.98 -62.32
C ALA A 4 44.33 4.54 -60.96
N MET A 5 45.06 5.53 -60.42
CA MET A 5 44.72 6.15 -59.14
C MET A 5 43.39 6.89 -59.19
N ARG A 6 43.10 7.51 -60.34
CA ARG A 6 41.83 8.21 -60.58
C ARG A 6 40.65 7.23 -60.57
N LEU A 7 40.80 6.08 -61.24
CA LEU A 7 39.77 5.03 -61.25
C LEU A 7 39.51 4.44 -59.86
N VAL A 8 40.55 4.25 -59.03
CA VAL A 8 40.36 3.74 -57.65
C VAL A 8 39.64 4.77 -56.78
N ARG A 9 39.96 6.06 -56.93
CA ARG A 9 39.25 7.15 -56.25
C ARG A 9 37.77 7.20 -56.64
N ASP A 10 37.48 7.09 -57.93
CA ASP A 10 36.10 7.09 -58.42
C ASP A 10 35.33 5.86 -57.92
N LEU A 11 35.96 4.69 -57.88
CA LEU A 11 35.38 3.48 -57.30
C LEU A 11 35.07 3.65 -55.80
N PHE A 12 35.97 4.26 -55.02
CA PHE A 12 35.71 4.56 -53.61
C PHE A 12 34.46 5.42 -53.42
N HIS A 13 34.27 6.46 -54.23
CA HIS A 13 33.08 7.31 -54.14
C HIS A 13 31.79 6.56 -54.48
N VAL A 14 31.81 5.68 -55.48
CA VAL A 14 30.66 4.83 -55.83
C VAL A 14 30.32 3.87 -54.69
N LEU A 15 31.33 3.24 -54.08
CA LEU A 15 31.13 2.33 -52.95
C LEU A 15 30.67 3.05 -51.68
N PHE A 16 31.20 4.25 -51.40
CA PHE A 16 30.72 5.09 -50.30
C PHE A 16 29.24 5.47 -50.48
N TRP A 17 28.87 5.88 -51.69
CA TRP A 17 27.47 6.16 -52.03
C TRP A 17 26.60 4.90 -51.83
N LEU A 18 27.03 3.75 -52.34
CA LEU A 18 26.29 2.49 -52.20
C LEU A 18 26.10 2.12 -50.73
N ALA A 19 27.17 2.16 -49.92
CA ALA A 19 27.10 1.88 -48.50
C ALA A 19 26.18 2.86 -47.76
N ARG A 20 26.33 4.17 -48.00
CA ARG A 20 25.45 5.17 -47.39
C ARG A 20 23.98 4.99 -47.78
N THR A 21 23.69 4.59 -49.02
CA THR A 21 22.31 4.49 -49.49
C THR A 21 21.63 3.20 -49.05
N TYR A 22 22.36 2.09 -48.93
CA TYR A 22 21.75 0.76 -48.79
C TYR A 22 22.09 0.02 -47.48
N THR A 23 22.99 0.54 -46.63
CA THR A 23 23.27 -0.10 -45.33
C THR A 23 22.11 0.15 -44.36
N ARG A 24 21.56 -0.92 -43.79
CA ARG A 24 20.29 -0.89 -43.02
C ARG A 24 20.48 -0.76 -41.51
N GLU A 25 21.62 -1.14 -40.96
CA GLU A 25 21.82 -1.31 -39.50
C GLU A 25 22.53 -0.14 -38.79
N SER A 26 23.02 0.86 -39.52
CA SER A 26 23.65 2.05 -38.94
C SER A 26 23.08 3.31 -39.58
N ASP A 27 22.90 4.41 -38.83
CA ASP A 27 22.44 5.69 -39.38
C ASP A 27 23.33 6.04 -40.58
N PRO A 28 22.80 6.12 -41.81
CA PRO A 28 23.61 6.35 -43.00
C PRO A 28 24.37 7.69 -42.94
N LYS A 29 23.96 8.63 -42.08
CA LYS A 29 24.68 9.89 -41.81
C LYS A 29 25.92 9.70 -40.92
N SER A 30 26.01 8.60 -40.17
CA SER A 30 27.12 8.28 -39.27
C SER A 30 28.35 7.69 -39.97
N ILE A 31 28.22 7.25 -41.22
CA ILE A 31 29.34 6.73 -42.00
C ILE A 31 30.25 7.90 -42.40
N VAL A 32 31.36 8.05 -41.66
CA VAL A 32 32.41 9.04 -41.94
C VAL A 32 33.59 8.31 -42.59
N ALA A 33 33.76 8.49 -43.89
CA ALA A 33 34.92 8.00 -44.63
C ALA A 33 35.36 9.03 -45.66
N GLU A 34 36.62 9.44 -45.61
CA GLU A 34 37.24 10.37 -46.56
C GLU A 34 38.25 9.62 -47.43
N TRP A 35 38.44 10.09 -48.67
CA TRP A 35 39.46 9.53 -49.55
C TRP A 35 40.85 9.92 -49.06
N ASP A 36 41.66 8.92 -48.70
CA ASP A 36 43.10 9.09 -48.44
C ASP A 36 43.90 8.27 -49.45
N GLU A 37 44.61 8.96 -50.35
CA GLU A 37 45.44 8.34 -51.38
C GLU A 37 46.58 7.50 -50.78
N LYS A 38 47.02 7.80 -49.55
CA LYS A 38 48.07 7.02 -48.86
C LYS A 38 47.58 5.65 -48.41
N GLN A 39 46.27 5.43 -48.34
CA GLN A 39 45.70 4.12 -48.02
C GLN A 39 45.57 3.21 -49.24
N VAL A 40 45.75 3.75 -50.46
CA VAL A 40 45.77 2.93 -51.67
C VAL A 40 47.04 2.08 -51.64
N PRO A 41 46.93 0.74 -51.63
CA PRO A 41 48.11 -0.12 -51.54
C PRO A 41 49.02 0.11 -52.75
N VAL A 42 50.22 0.63 -52.50
CA VAL A 42 51.27 0.71 -53.52
C VAL A 42 51.93 -0.65 -53.60
N LEU A 43 52.13 -1.17 -54.82
CA LEU A 43 52.92 -2.38 -55.04
C LEU A 43 54.38 -2.09 -54.67
N VAL A 44 54.72 -2.31 -53.41
CA VAL A 44 56.12 -2.42 -52.96
C VAL A 44 56.63 -3.80 -53.36
N ARG A 45 57.94 -3.93 -53.65
CA ARG A 45 58.56 -5.25 -53.80
C ARG A 45 58.27 -6.07 -52.53
N ALA A 46 57.93 -7.34 -52.70
CA ALA A 46 57.48 -8.25 -51.63
C ALA A 46 58.42 -8.29 -50.41
N ASP A 47 59.67 -7.94 -50.63
CA ASP A 47 60.81 -7.94 -49.72
C ASP A 47 60.73 -6.80 -48.68
N GLU A 48 60.14 -5.64 -49.00
CA GLU A 48 60.04 -4.49 -48.07
C GLU A 48 58.70 -4.43 -47.31
N ALA A 49 57.61 -5.01 -47.86
CA ALA A 49 56.28 -4.99 -47.24
C ALA A 49 56.09 -6.03 -46.10
N THR A 50 57.03 -6.96 -45.92
CA THR A 50 56.82 -8.20 -45.18
C THR A 50 57.33 -8.21 -43.73
N ALA A 51 58.16 -7.24 -43.31
CA ALA A 51 58.70 -7.21 -41.95
C ALA A 51 57.86 -6.35 -40.97
N ALA A 52 57.62 -5.08 -41.30
CA ALA A 52 56.88 -4.15 -40.42
C ALA A 52 55.40 -4.56 -40.23
N THR A 53 54.75 -5.02 -41.30
CA THR A 53 53.33 -5.45 -41.31
C THR A 53 53.12 -6.78 -40.58
N ARG A 54 54.08 -7.70 -40.66
CA ARG A 54 53.97 -9.02 -40.02
C ARG A 54 54.13 -8.94 -38.50
N ASP A 55 55.00 -8.08 -38.01
CA ASP A 55 55.16 -7.86 -36.57
C ASP A 55 53.99 -7.06 -35.98
N GLN A 56 53.41 -6.12 -36.73
CA GLN A 56 52.17 -5.45 -36.35
C GLN A 56 50.97 -6.42 -36.30
N LEU A 57 50.83 -7.29 -37.31
CA LEU A 57 49.77 -8.31 -37.34
C LEU A 57 49.91 -9.33 -36.21
N LYS A 58 51.13 -9.82 -35.93
CA LYS A 58 51.36 -10.70 -34.78
C LYS A 58 51.02 -10.04 -33.44
N LYS A 59 51.33 -8.75 -33.28
CA LYS A 59 50.96 -7.99 -32.08
C LYS A 59 49.44 -7.82 -31.97
N GLN A 60 48.75 -7.55 -33.06
CA GLN A 60 47.29 -7.49 -33.09
C GLN A 60 46.65 -8.86 -32.77
N GLU A 61 47.11 -9.93 -33.41
CA GLU A 61 46.64 -11.30 -33.12
C GLU A 61 46.86 -11.69 -31.67
N ALA A 62 48.01 -11.33 -31.08
CA ALA A 62 48.29 -11.54 -29.67
C ALA A 62 47.34 -10.75 -28.77
N SER A 63 47.13 -9.45 -29.06
CA SER A 63 46.18 -8.62 -28.30
C SER A 63 44.74 -9.10 -28.42
N PHE A 64 44.33 -9.57 -29.59
CA PHE A 64 42.99 -10.14 -29.78
C PHE A 64 42.83 -11.47 -29.06
N ARG A 65 43.84 -12.35 -29.09
CA ARG A 65 43.83 -13.60 -28.31
C ARG A 65 43.75 -13.33 -26.81
N GLU A 66 44.47 -12.32 -26.34
CA GLU A 66 44.41 -11.91 -24.94
C GLU A 66 43.03 -11.33 -24.59
N GLN A 67 42.48 -10.45 -25.42
CA GLN A 67 41.12 -9.91 -25.24
C GLN A 67 40.05 -11.00 -25.27
N ILE A 68 40.13 -11.95 -26.20
CA ILE A 68 39.21 -13.09 -26.28
C ILE A 68 39.34 -13.94 -25.00
N GLY A 69 40.56 -14.20 -24.53
CA GLY A 69 40.81 -14.91 -23.28
C GLY A 69 40.20 -14.19 -22.07
N GLN A 70 40.38 -12.87 -21.97
CA GLN A 70 39.80 -12.04 -20.91
C GLN A 70 38.26 -12.02 -20.97
N LEU A 71 37.68 -11.94 -22.17
CA LEU A 71 36.23 -11.98 -22.36
C LEU A 71 35.65 -13.34 -21.97
N HIS A 72 36.27 -14.44 -22.37
CA HIS A 72 35.84 -15.78 -21.99
C HIS A 72 35.89 -15.96 -20.47
N ALA A 73 36.98 -15.58 -19.82
CA ALA A 73 37.09 -15.63 -18.36
C ALA A 73 36.00 -14.77 -17.67
N SER A 74 35.72 -13.57 -18.20
CA SER A 74 34.66 -12.72 -17.67
C SER A 74 33.25 -13.30 -17.87
N LEU A 75 33.01 -14.05 -18.95
CA LEU A 75 31.73 -14.71 -19.19
C LEU A 75 31.53 -15.87 -18.23
N GLU A 76 32.54 -16.72 -18.05
CA GLU A 76 32.51 -17.83 -17.10
C GLU A 76 32.22 -17.34 -15.67
N GLU A 77 32.85 -16.25 -15.23
CA GLU A 77 32.61 -15.67 -13.90
C GLU A 77 31.17 -15.09 -13.77
N ARG A 78 30.61 -14.54 -14.85
CA ARG A 78 29.22 -14.03 -14.85
C ARG A 78 28.21 -15.18 -14.86
N GLU A 79 28.45 -16.21 -15.65
CA GLU A 79 27.60 -17.41 -15.70
C GLU A 79 27.60 -18.14 -14.36
N ALA A 80 28.75 -18.28 -13.70
CA ALA A 80 28.85 -18.84 -12.35
C ALA A 80 28.04 -18.02 -11.33
N ARG A 81 28.15 -16.68 -11.36
CA ARG A 81 27.34 -15.79 -10.49
C ARG A 81 25.85 -15.90 -10.74
N ILE A 82 25.43 -15.97 -12.01
CA ILE A 82 24.02 -16.15 -12.37
C ILE A 82 23.51 -17.50 -11.87
N ALA A 83 24.28 -18.57 -12.05
CA ALA A 83 23.92 -19.91 -11.59
C ALA A 83 23.71 -19.94 -10.06
N GLU A 84 24.63 -19.35 -9.29
CA GLU A 84 24.52 -19.24 -7.82
C GLU A 84 23.28 -18.41 -7.39
N GLN A 85 23.01 -17.29 -8.06
CA GLN A 85 21.84 -16.46 -7.80
C GLN A 85 20.53 -17.18 -8.16
N THR A 86 20.48 -17.93 -9.25
CA THR A 86 19.28 -18.70 -9.62
C THR A 86 19.01 -19.86 -8.67
N ALA A 87 20.05 -20.54 -8.18
CA ALA A 87 19.91 -21.58 -7.18
C ALA A 87 19.30 -21.04 -5.86
N THR A 88 19.81 -19.91 -5.39
CA THR A 88 19.29 -19.26 -4.16
C THR A 88 17.88 -18.69 -4.32
N LEU A 89 17.51 -18.20 -5.50
CA LEU A 89 16.14 -17.75 -5.78
C LEU A 89 15.15 -18.93 -5.81
N ALA A 90 15.51 -20.04 -6.45
CA ALA A 90 14.67 -21.23 -6.50
C ALA A 90 14.41 -21.81 -5.10
N GLU A 91 15.44 -21.84 -4.23
CA GLU A 91 15.28 -22.24 -2.83
C GLU A 91 14.33 -21.32 -2.05
N ARG A 92 14.42 -20.01 -2.27
CA ARG A 92 13.52 -19.02 -1.64
C ARG A 92 12.09 -19.15 -2.13
N GLU A 93 11.88 -19.33 -3.43
CA GLU A 93 10.55 -19.53 -4.01
C GLU A 93 9.91 -20.82 -3.49
N ALA A 94 10.68 -21.90 -3.37
CA ALA A 94 10.20 -23.14 -2.77
C ALA A 94 9.79 -22.96 -1.30
N LEU A 95 10.57 -22.21 -0.52
CA LEU A 95 10.23 -21.91 0.87
C LEU A 95 8.96 -21.04 0.99
N LEU A 96 8.82 -20.02 0.13
CA LEU A 96 7.62 -19.19 0.09
C LEU A 96 6.38 -20.00 -0.26
N ALA A 97 6.47 -20.87 -1.28
CA ALA A 97 5.38 -21.75 -1.66
C ALA A 97 4.97 -22.71 -0.53
N GLN A 98 5.94 -23.22 0.24
CA GLN A 98 5.67 -24.04 1.42
C GLN A 98 4.93 -23.24 2.50
N VAL A 99 5.43 -22.06 2.87
CA VAL A 99 4.82 -21.20 3.89
C VAL A 99 3.41 -20.76 3.50
N ASP A 100 3.20 -20.39 2.23
CA ASP A 100 1.88 -20.02 1.73
C ASP A 100 0.89 -21.20 1.77
N GLY A 101 1.36 -22.40 1.44
CA GLY A 101 0.58 -23.64 1.57
C GLY A 101 0.20 -23.93 3.03
N GLU A 102 1.14 -23.80 3.96
CA GLU A 102 0.89 -23.98 5.40
C GLU A 102 -0.09 -22.93 5.94
N LEU A 103 0.05 -21.66 5.55
CA LEU A 103 -0.86 -20.58 5.91
C LEU A 103 -2.28 -20.83 5.38
N ALA A 104 -2.40 -21.28 4.13
CA ALA A 104 -3.68 -21.62 3.53
C ALA A 104 -4.38 -22.77 4.29
N ALA A 105 -3.63 -23.82 4.62
CA ALA A 105 -4.14 -24.95 5.39
C ALA A 105 -4.61 -24.53 6.80
N ARG A 106 -3.81 -23.73 7.51
CA ARG A 106 -4.17 -23.22 8.84
C ARG A 106 -5.38 -22.29 8.81
N ARG A 107 -5.51 -21.46 7.77
CA ARG A 107 -6.71 -20.62 7.58
C ARG A 107 -7.96 -21.45 7.33
N ALA A 108 -7.85 -22.53 6.55
CA ALA A 108 -8.96 -23.45 6.32
C ALA A 108 -9.39 -24.15 7.61
N GLU A 109 -8.43 -24.68 8.38
CA GLU A 109 -8.68 -25.31 9.69
C GLU A 109 -9.37 -24.33 10.66
N LEU A 110 -8.90 -23.08 10.74
CA LEU A 110 -9.53 -22.05 11.56
C LEU A 110 -10.94 -21.68 11.07
N ALA A 111 -11.16 -21.65 9.76
CA ALA A 111 -12.47 -21.35 9.19
C ALA A 111 -13.48 -22.46 9.51
N GLU A 112 -13.08 -23.72 9.38
CA GLU A 112 -13.89 -24.88 9.77
C GLU A 112 -14.18 -24.89 11.28
N ALA A 113 -13.16 -24.69 12.10
CA ALA A 113 -13.32 -24.60 13.56
C ALA A 113 -14.25 -23.45 13.96
N LYS A 114 -14.12 -22.28 13.32
CA LYS A 114 -15.05 -21.16 13.53
C LYS A 114 -16.46 -21.49 13.10
N ALA A 115 -16.65 -22.09 11.93
CA ALA A 115 -17.97 -22.48 11.45
C ALA A 115 -18.63 -23.50 12.37
N ALA A 116 -17.87 -24.50 12.84
CA ALA A 116 -18.33 -25.49 13.82
C ALA A 116 -18.70 -24.84 15.16
N ASN A 117 -17.87 -23.92 15.66
CA ASN A 117 -18.12 -23.22 16.91
C ASN A 117 -19.32 -22.25 16.83
N ILE A 118 -19.51 -21.56 15.70
CA ILE A 118 -20.67 -20.67 15.47
C ILE A 118 -21.97 -21.48 15.40
N ALA A 119 -21.92 -22.70 14.87
CA ALA A 119 -23.09 -23.58 14.80
C ALA A 119 -23.53 -24.10 16.18
N VAL A 120 -22.68 -24.03 17.19
CA VAL A 120 -23.03 -24.32 18.58
C VAL A 120 -23.60 -23.04 19.19
N PRO A 121 -24.89 -23.03 19.60
CA PRO A 121 -25.46 -21.88 20.29
C PRO A 121 -24.67 -21.60 21.56
N ASP A 122 -24.09 -20.40 21.66
CA ASP A 122 -23.42 -19.99 22.88
C ASP A 122 -24.48 -19.82 23.98
N SER A 123 -24.30 -20.56 25.07
CA SER A 123 -25.17 -20.54 26.24
C SER A 123 -24.55 -19.76 27.40
N HIS A 124 -23.34 -19.21 27.21
CA HIS A 124 -22.79 -18.23 28.13
C HIS A 124 -23.52 -16.91 27.99
N ASP A 125 -24.11 -16.48 29.11
CA ASP A 125 -24.54 -15.11 29.30
C ASP A 125 -23.27 -14.26 29.52
N TYR A 126 -22.61 -13.85 28.44
CA TYR A 126 -21.58 -12.84 28.56
C TYR A 126 -22.27 -11.58 29.06
N ASN A 127 -22.10 -11.28 30.35
CA ASN A 127 -22.61 -10.06 30.96
C ASN A 127 -21.89 -8.80 30.42
N GLU A 128 -21.32 -8.83 29.22
CA GLU A 128 -20.66 -7.70 28.57
C GLU A 128 -21.52 -6.42 28.66
N ALA A 129 -22.85 -6.56 28.60
CA ALA A 129 -23.78 -5.47 28.89
C ALA A 129 -23.67 -4.91 30.33
N ASP A 130 -23.63 -5.76 31.35
CA ASP A 130 -23.46 -5.38 32.77
C ASP A 130 -22.06 -4.87 33.08
N THR A 131 -21.01 -5.53 32.56
CA THR A 131 -19.62 -5.07 32.73
C THR A 131 -19.42 -3.70 32.07
N ARG A 132 -20.05 -3.45 30.92
CA ARG A 132 -20.03 -2.16 30.24
C ARG A 132 -20.86 -1.11 30.96
N LYS A 133 -22.03 -1.48 31.49
CA LYS A 133 -22.84 -0.61 32.35
C LYS A 133 -22.00 -0.16 33.54
N HIS A 134 -21.29 -1.08 34.18
CA HIS A 134 -20.38 -0.77 35.27
C HIS A 134 -19.26 0.20 34.84
N PHE A 135 -18.68 0.02 33.66
CA PHE A 135 -17.65 0.92 33.15
C PHE A 135 -18.18 2.34 32.91
N ILE A 136 -19.35 2.48 32.29
CA ILE A 136 -19.98 3.78 32.03
C ILE A 136 -20.38 4.45 33.36
N ASP A 137 -20.94 3.70 34.31
CA ASP A 137 -21.27 4.20 35.65
C ASP A 137 -20.03 4.75 36.38
N VAL A 138 -18.87 4.10 36.22
CA VAL A 138 -17.61 4.59 36.78
C VAL A 138 -17.18 5.88 36.09
N LEU A 139 -17.19 5.95 34.75
CA LEU A 139 -16.81 7.16 34.01
C LEU A 139 -17.71 8.35 34.34
N LEU A 140 -19.03 8.13 34.46
CA LEU A 140 -19.99 9.16 34.87
C LEU A 140 -19.67 9.66 36.28
N ARG A 141 -19.40 8.75 37.22
CA ARG A 141 -19.05 9.12 38.60
C ARG A 141 -17.74 9.89 38.68
N GLU A 142 -16.72 9.50 37.92
CA GLU A 142 -15.44 10.21 37.84
C GLU A 142 -15.61 11.63 37.29
N ALA A 143 -16.56 11.84 36.38
CA ALA A 143 -16.97 13.15 35.88
C ALA A 143 -17.88 13.95 36.86
N GLY A 144 -18.23 13.38 38.02
CA GLY A 144 -19.08 14.02 39.03
C GLY A 144 -20.58 13.81 38.85
N TRP A 145 -20.98 12.87 38.01
CA TRP A 145 -22.37 12.45 37.81
C TRP A 145 -22.69 11.23 38.69
N ASP A 146 -23.44 11.46 39.75
CA ASP A 146 -23.91 10.46 40.72
C ASP A 146 -25.34 10.01 40.37
N ILE A 147 -25.49 8.73 40.02
CA ILE A 147 -26.79 8.09 39.77
C ILE A 147 -27.66 8.18 41.03
N GLY A 148 -28.89 8.68 40.88
CA GLY A 148 -29.84 8.94 41.95
C GLY A 148 -29.71 10.32 42.61
N ARG A 149 -28.69 11.11 42.25
CA ARG A 149 -28.50 12.47 42.76
C ARG A 149 -28.62 13.52 41.66
N ASN A 150 -27.74 13.48 40.67
CA ASN A 150 -27.70 14.38 39.52
C ASN A 150 -27.63 13.63 38.18
N ALA A 151 -27.72 12.30 38.20
CA ALA A 151 -27.96 11.47 37.03
C ALA A 151 -29.08 10.47 37.31
N ALA A 152 -29.85 10.08 36.29
CA ALA A 152 -30.82 8.99 36.38
C ALA A 152 -30.61 8.00 35.24
N ILE A 153 -30.97 6.74 35.48
CA ILE A 153 -30.90 5.65 34.52
C ILE A 153 -32.29 5.28 34.00
N GLU A 154 -32.36 4.77 32.78
CA GLU A 154 -33.60 4.27 32.15
C GLU A 154 -34.76 5.27 32.29
N VAL A 155 -34.50 6.51 31.90
CA VAL A 155 -35.47 7.61 32.08
C VAL A 155 -36.55 7.50 31.00
N PRO A 156 -37.84 7.41 31.39
CA PRO A 156 -38.93 7.31 30.43
C PRO A 156 -39.04 8.58 29.59
N LEU A 157 -39.25 8.39 28.30
CA LEU A 157 -39.41 9.42 27.29
C LEU A 157 -40.81 9.33 26.68
N VAL A 158 -41.39 10.48 26.38
CA VAL A 158 -42.67 10.62 25.70
C VAL A 158 -42.46 11.36 24.38
N GLY A 159 -43.15 10.93 23.33
CA GLY A 159 -43.04 11.50 21.98
C GLY A 159 -42.06 10.77 21.06
N MET A 160 -41.62 9.56 21.43
CA MET A 160 -40.74 8.76 20.59
C MET A 160 -41.41 8.38 19.26
N PRO A 161 -40.70 8.38 18.12
CA PRO A 161 -41.26 8.04 16.81
C PRO A 161 -41.40 6.52 16.64
N ASN A 162 -42.12 5.87 17.54
CA ASN A 162 -42.51 4.47 17.47
C ASN A 162 -44.03 4.33 17.68
N GLU A 163 -44.56 3.11 17.53
CA GLU A 163 -46.00 2.86 17.60
C GLU A 163 -46.64 3.27 18.93
N GLN A 164 -45.86 3.25 20.01
CA GLN A 164 -46.33 3.49 21.39
C GLN A 164 -46.14 4.96 21.82
N GLY A 165 -45.27 5.71 21.16
CA GLY A 165 -44.89 7.06 21.57
C GLY A 165 -43.97 7.10 22.80
N GLU A 166 -43.48 5.96 23.27
CA GLU A 166 -42.74 5.81 24.53
C GLU A 166 -41.32 5.28 24.28
N GLY A 167 -40.37 5.64 25.13
CA GLY A 167 -39.02 5.06 25.10
C GLY A 167 -38.26 5.31 26.40
N PHE A 168 -37.00 4.89 26.45
CA PHE A 168 -36.16 5.06 27.63
C PHE A 168 -34.77 5.56 27.21
N ALA A 169 -34.31 6.64 27.83
CA ALA A 169 -32.92 7.08 27.72
C ALA A 169 -32.06 6.31 28.72
N ASP A 170 -30.90 5.80 28.29
CA ASP A 170 -30.01 5.03 29.17
C ASP A 170 -29.56 5.85 30.37
N TYR A 171 -29.10 7.09 30.13
CA TYR A 171 -28.80 8.05 31.19
C TYR A 171 -29.27 9.45 30.85
N VAL A 172 -29.74 10.18 31.86
CA VAL A 172 -29.98 11.62 31.79
C VAL A 172 -29.23 12.30 32.92
N LEU A 173 -28.43 13.31 32.56
CA LEU A 173 -27.60 14.09 33.46
C LEU A 173 -28.32 15.42 33.73
N TYR A 174 -28.55 15.75 34.99
CA TYR A 174 -29.38 16.88 35.40
C TYR A 174 -28.55 18.04 35.92
N GLY A 175 -28.82 19.23 35.38
CA GLY A 175 -28.27 20.46 35.92
C GLY A 175 -28.80 20.77 37.32
N THR A 176 -28.20 21.74 37.99
CA THR A 176 -28.65 22.21 39.32
C THR A 176 -30.06 22.79 39.32
N ASN A 177 -30.60 23.13 38.14
CA ASN A 177 -31.97 23.57 37.94
C ASN A 177 -32.99 22.41 37.83
N GLY A 178 -32.54 21.16 37.96
CA GLY A 178 -33.37 19.95 37.82
C GLY A 178 -33.78 19.62 36.38
N LYS A 179 -33.24 20.33 35.39
CA LYS A 179 -33.51 20.09 33.97
C LYS A 179 -32.40 19.24 33.33
N PRO A 180 -32.69 18.49 32.26
CA PRO A 180 -31.70 17.66 31.58
C PRO A 180 -30.61 18.55 30.96
N ALA A 181 -29.39 18.43 31.47
CA ALA A 181 -28.21 19.08 30.93
C ALA A 181 -27.62 18.26 29.77
N ALA A 182 -27.65 16.93 29.89
CA ALA A 182 -27.20 16.02 28.85
C ALA A 182 -27.97 14.69 28.87
N VAL A 183 -27.98 14.01 27.74
CA VAL A 183 -28.49 12.64 27.57
C VAL A 183 -27.36 11.75 27.07
N VAL A 184 -27.28 10.52 27.57
CA VAL A 184 -26.25 9.55 27.17
C VAL A 184 -26.91 8.29 26.61
N GLU A 185 -26.56 7.91 25.39
CA GLU A 185 -26.91 6.63 24.77
C GLU A 185 -25.70 5.67 24.88
N ALA A 186 -25.91 4.51 25.48
CA ALA A 186 -24.89 3.48 25.66
C ALA A 186 -25.12 2.32 24.68
N LYS A 187 -24.22 2.15 23.70
CA LYS A 187 -24.30 1.03 22.75
C LYS A 187 -23.54 -0.20 23.21
N ARG A 188 -24.05 -1.37 22.81
CA ARG A 188 -23.55 -2.72 23.15
C ARG A 188 -22.39 -3.24 22.27
N SER A 189 -21.96 -2.58 21.21
CA SER A 189 -20.86 -3.11 20.37
C SER A 189 -19.93 -2.03 19.80
N PHE A 190 -18.82 -2.47 19.21
CA PHE A 190 -17.95 -1.69 18.31
C PHE A 190 -18.66 -1.27 17.01
N ALA A 191 -19.98 -1.42 16.90
CA ALA A 191 -20.75 -0.97 15.75
C ALA A 191 -20.65 0.56 15.60
N ASP A 192 -20.87 0.99 14.36
CA ASP A 192 -20.73 2.37 13.91
C ASP A 192 -21.39 3.36 14.89
N PRO A 193 -20.63 4.31 15.45
CA PRO A 193 -21.15 5.36 16.34
C PRO A 193 -22.33 6.13 15.73
N ASP A 194 -22.44 6.17 14.39
CA ASP A 194 -23.55 6.82 13.69
C ASP A 194 -24.92 6.20 13.99
N VAL A 195 -24.99 4.90 14.33
CA VAL A 195 -26.24 4.24 14.73
C VAL A 195 -26.70 4.72 16.12
N GLY A 196 -25.76 5.03 17.02
CA GLY A 196 -26.06 5.63 18.33
C GLY A 196 -26.46 7.09 18.22
N ARG A 197 -25.86 7.83 17.28
CA ARG A 197 -26.10 9.25 17.08
C ARG A 197 -27.57 9.60 16.86
N GLN A 198 -28.26 8.88 15.95
CA GLN A 198 -29.66 9.18 15.64
C GLN A 198 -30.58 8.91 16.84
N GLN A 199 -30.35 7.81 17.56
CA GLN A 199 -31.15 7.46 18.73
C GLN A 199 -30.97 8.51 19.84
N ALA A 200 -29.72 8.89 20.13
CA ALA A 200 -29.41 9.88 21.15
C ALA A 200 -30.02 11.25 20.83
N LYS A 201 -30.12 11.62 19.55
CA LYS A 201 -30.85 12.82 19.11
C LYS A 201 -32.36 12.71 19.38
N LEU A 202 -32.98 11.57 19.08
CA LEU A 202 -34.42 11.38 19.36
C LEU A 202 -34.71 11.52 20.86
N TYR A 203 -33.81 11.05 21.71
CA TYR A 203 -33.95 11.22 23.15
C TYR A 203 -33.83 12.68 23.57
N ALA A 204 -32.87 13.42 23.01
CA ALA A 204 -32.78 14.87 23.24
C ALA A 204 -34.03 15.61 22.75
N ASP A 205 -34.61 15.22 21.60
CA ASP A 205 -35.86 15.77 21.08
C ASP A 205 -37.03 15.54 22.08
N CYS A 206 -37.16 14.33 22.62
CA CYS A 206 -38.20 14.01 23.62
C CYS A 206 -38.00 14.78 24.93
N LEU A 207 -36.77 14.82 25.46
CA LEU A 207 -36.46 15.54 26.69
C LEU A 207 -36.68 17.05 26.56
N GLU A 208 -36.39 17.63 25.39
CA GLU A 208 -36.69 19.03 25.09
C GLU A 208 -38.19 19.28 25.07
N GLN A 209 -38.98 18.40 24.44
CA GLN A 209 -40.45 18.51 24.47
C GLN A 209 -41.03 18.41 25.88
N MET A 210 -40.46 17.52 26.71
CA MET A 210 -40.94 17.29 28.08
C MET A 210 -40.54 18.40 29.07
N THR A 211 -39.37 19.01 28.90
CA THR A 211 -38.76 19.89 29.92
C THR A 211 -38.49 21.33 29.44
N GLY A 212 -38.65 21.58 28.14
CA GLY A 212 -38.36 22.85 27.48
C GLY A 212 -36.87 23.20 27.46
N GLN A 213 -35.96 22.25 27.65
CA GLN A 213 -34.51 22.46 27.59
C GLN A 213 -33.87 21.41 26.68
N ARG A 214 -33.09 21.86 25.69
CA ARG A 214 -32.27 21.01 24.82
C ARG A 214 -31.06 20.47 25.60
N PRO A 215 -30.97 19.16 25.89
CA PRO A 215 -29.78 18.59 26.49
C PRO A 215 -28.67 18.41 25.44
N LEU A 216 -27.42 18.44 25.89
CA LEU A 216 -26.29 17.95 25.10
C LEU A 216 -26.40 16.44 24.88
N ILE A 217 -25.91 15.96 23.74
CA ILE A 217 -26.04 14.56 23.36
C ILE A 217 -24.68 13.88 23.53
N PHE A 218 -24.64 12.81 24.33
CA PHE A 218 -23.52 11.88 24.37
C PHE A 218 -23.93 10.53 23.81
N TYR A 219 -23.00 9.90 23.11
CA TYR A 219 -23.11 8.48 22.76
C TYR A 219 -21.76 7.80 22.96
N THR A 220 -21.79 6.61 23.56
CA THR A 220 -20.58 5.89 23.96
C THR A 220 -20.74 4.38 23.77
N ASN A 221 -19.63 3.70 23.52
CA ASN A 221 -19.54 2.24 23.59
C ASN A 221 -18.78 1.76 24.84
N GLY A 222 -18.44 2.68 25.75
CA GLY A 222 -17.57 2.44 26.90
C GLY A 222 -16.10 2.80 26.63
N HIS A 223 -15.58 2.65 25.40
CA HIS A 223 -14.19 2.96 25.07
C HIS A 223 -14.00 4.35 24.45
N SER A 224 -14.89 4.71 23.52
CA SER A 224 -14.94 6.02 22.88
C SER A 224 -16.25 6.71 23.23
N THR A 225 -16.15 7.96 23.66
CA THR A 225 -17.30 8.80 23.98
C THR A 225 -17.32 9.99 23.04
N TRP A 226 -18.49 10.28 22.49
CA TRP A 226 -18.70 11.41 21.60
C TRP A 226 -19.68 12.39 22.22
N LEU A 227 -19.39 13.67 22.05
CA LEU A 227 -20.27 14.77 22.43
C LEU A 227 -20.80 15.45 21.16
N TRP A 228 -22.09 15.75 21.17
CA TRP A 228 -22.77 16.45 20.10
C TRP A 228 -23.72 17.53 20.65
N ASP A 229 -23.46 18.77 20.28
CA ASP A 229 -24.41 19.88 20.38
C ASP A 229 -25.05 20.06 19.01
N ASP A 230 -26.17 19.38 18.77
CA ASP A 230 -26.76 19.26 17.45
C ASP A 230 -27.30 20.55 16.86
N GLN A 231 -27.42 21.61 17.68
CA GLN A 231 -27.82 22.93 17.25
C GLN A 231 -26.63 23.83 16.88
N ARG A 232 -25.42 23.53 17.35
CA ARG A 232 -24.27 24.46 17.25
C ARG A 232 -23.03 23.87 16.58
N ALA A 233 -22.79 22.56 16.71
CA ALA A 233 -21.55 21.94 16.28
C ALA A 233 -21.72 20.49 15.81
N PRO A 234 -20.86 20.00 14.90
CA PRO A 234 -20.82 18.57 14.58
C PRO A 234 -20.34 17.74 15.79
N PRO A 235 -20.60 16.42 15.80
CA PRO A 235 -20.09 15.54 16.85
C PRO A 235 -18.56 15.54 16.93
N ARG A 236 -18.03 15.44 18.14
CA ARG A 236 -16.60 15.33 18.42
C ARG A 236 -16.31 14.29 19.49
N GLU A 237 -15.20 13.58 19.36
CA GLU A 237 -14.76 12.63 20.38
C GLU A 237 -14.24 13.38 21.62
N VAL A 238 -14.53 12.83 22.80
CA VAL A 238 -14.16 13.36 24.11
C VAL A 238 -13.69 12.22 25.01
N GLN A 239 -12.86 12.56 26.00
CA GLN A 239 -12.29 11.60 26.94
C GLN A 239 -13.18 11.33 28.17
N GLY A 240 -14.33 12.00 28.28
CA GLY A 240 -15.22 11.92 29.45
C GLY A 240 -16.57 12.62 29.22
N PHE A 241 -17.36 12.71 30.29
CA PHE A 241 -18.70 13.28 30.32
C PHE A 241 -18.76 14.67 30.97
#